data_AF-A0A640VS94-F1
#
_entry.id   AF-A0A640VS94-F1
#
_cell.length_a   1.000
_cell.length_b   1.000
_cell.length_c   1.000
_cell.angle_alpha   90.00
_cell.angle_beta   90.00
_cell.angle_gamma   90.00
#
_symmetry.space_group_name_H-M   'P 1'
#
loop_
_entity.id
_entity.type
_entity.pdbx_description
1 polymer ?
#
loop_
_entity_poly.entity_id
_entity_poly.type
_entity_poly.pdbx_seq_one_letter_code
_entity_poly.pdbx_strand_id
1 'polypeptide(L)' 'MPLTLHPNITDPDGFYQELLDAHEGKTKADSDALNARLILILANHIGDRAVLRDALEAAK' A
#
# COMPACT_ATOMS: atom_id res chain seq x y z
N MET A 1 15.89 -6.85 -1.08
CA MET A 1 15.14 -8.05 -0.63
C MET A 1 14.09 -8.36 -1.69
N PRO A 2 13.70 -9.62 -1.95
CA PRO A 2 12.67 -9.90 -2.96
C PRO A 2 11.28 -9.38 -2.53
N LEU A 3 10.39 -9.17 -3.49
CA LEU A 3 8.98 -8.83 -3.23
C LEU A 3 8.32 -9.90 -2.34
N THR A 4 7.56 -9.47 -1.34
CA THR A 4 6.78 -10.35 -0.47
C THR A 4 5.30 -10.24 -0.81
N LEU A 5 4.67 -11.36 -1.21
CA LEU A 5 3.26 -11.44 -1.62
C LEU A 5 2.33 -12.05 -0.55
N HIS A 6 2.90 -12.48 0.57
CA HIS A 6 2.17 -13.05 1.70
C HIS A 6 2.17 -12.06 2.88
N PRO A 7 1.26 -12.19 3.86
CA PRO A 7 1.27 -11.34 5.04
C PRO A 7 2.66 -11.30 5.71
N ASN A 8 3.18 -10.09 5.95
CA ASN A 8 4.52 -9.85 6.48
C ASN A 8 4.52 -8.90 7.69
N ILE A 9 3.35 -8.72 8.31
CA ILE A 9 3.15 -7.94 9.54
C ILE A 9 2.37 -8.79 10.55
N THR A 10 2.51 -8.47 11.83
CA THR A 10 1.93 -9.25 12.94
C THR A 10 0.41 -9.29 12.93
N ASP A 11 -0.23 -8.19 12.50
CA ASP A 11 -1.69 -8.04 12.48
C ASP A 11 -2.15 -7.46 11.12
N PRO A 12 -2.29 -8.32 10.10
CA PRO A 12 -2.71 -7.88 8.76
C PRO A 12 -4.16 -7.38 8.74
N ASP A 13 -5.04 -7.99 9.54
CA ASP A 13 -6.46 -7.64 9.59
C ASP A 13 -6.67 -6.29 10.29
N GLY A 14 -5.94 -6.04 11.39
CA GLY A 14 -5.97 -4.75 12.08
C GLY A 14 -5.51 -3.60 11.19
N PHE A 15 -4.40 -3.78 10.47
CA PHE A 15 -3.95 -2.76 9.51
C PHE A 15 -4.96 -2.55 8.37
N TYR A 16 -5.62 -3.61 7.90
CA TYR A 16 -6.66 -3.48 6.88
C TYR A 16 -7.85 -2.66 7.40
N GLN A 17 -8.26 -2.83 8.67
CA GLN A 17 -9.28 -2.00 9.29
C GLN A 17 -8.85 -0.54 9.39
N GLU A 18 -7.62 -0.26 9.83
CA GLU A 18 -7.08 1.12 9.86
C GLU A 18 -7.10 1.79 8.48
N LEU A 19 -6.81 1.02 7.42
CA LEU A 19 -6.87 1.51 6.05
C LEU A 19 -8.31 1.84 5.64
N LEU A 20 -9.29 0.99 5.98
CA LEU A 20 -10.71 1.25 5.71
C LEU A 20 -11.20 2.50 6.43
N ASP A 21 -10.85 2.64 7.71
CA ASP A 21 -11.23 3.80 8.52
C ASP A 21 -10.63 5.09 7.95
N ALA A 22 -9.41 5.03 7.41
CA ALA A 22 -8.79 6.15 6.71
C ALA A 22 -9.56 6.60 5.45
N HIS A 23 -10.41 5.74 4.89
CA HIS A 23 -11.30 6.06 3.76
C HIS A 23 -12.71 6.50 4.16
N GLU A 24 -13.09 6.35 5.43
CA GLU A 24 -14.44 6.67 5.89
C GLU A 24 -14.79 8.15 5.63
N GLY A 25 -15.98 8.39 5.09
CA GLY A 25 -16.47 9.74 4.76
C GLY A 25 -15.78 10.44 3.58
N LYS A 26 -14.83 9.79 2.89
CA LYS A 26 -14.15 10.36 1.72
C LYS A 26 -14.92 10.11 0.43
N THR A 27 -14.82 11.06 -0.50
CA THR A 27 -15.23 10.80 -1.88
C THR A 27 -14.30 9.78 -2.54
N LYS A 28 -14.71 9.24 -3.68
CA LYS A 28 -13.84 8.35 -4.48
C LYS A 28 -12.53 9.05 -4.88
N ALA A 29 -12.62 10.31 -5.32
CA ALA A 29 -11.45 11.09 -5.72
C ALA A 29 -10.48 11.32 -4.54
N ASP A 30 -11.01 11.66 -3.36
CA ASP A 30 -10.19 11.85 -2.15
C ASP A 30 -9.54 10.55 -1.68
N SER A 31 -10.25 9.43 -1.83
CA SER A 31 -9.74 8.09 -1.54
C SER A 31 -8.61 7.71 -2.49
N ASP A 32 -8.77 7.95 -3.78
CA ASP A 32 -7.72 7.69 -4.77
C ASP A 32 -6.48 8.58 -4.52
N ALA A 33 -6.69 9.85 -4.13
CA ALA A 33 -5.60 10.75 -3.76
C ALA A 33 -4.90 10.33 -2.45
N LEU A 34 -5.62 9.75 -1.48
CA LEU A 34 -5.02 9.15 -0.29
C LEU A 34 -4.15 7.94 -0.66
N ASN A 35 -4.68 7.03 -1.46
CA ASN A 35 -3.95 5.83 -1.91
C ASN A 35 -2.68 6.19 -2.68
N ALA A 36 -2.75 7.16 -3.60
CA ALA A 36 -1.57 7.60 -4.35
C ALA A 36 -0.46 8.14 -3.42
N ARG A 37 -0.83 8.93 -2.40
CA ARG A 37 0.13 9.44 -1.41
C ARG A 37 0.71 8.31 -0.55
N LEU A 38 -0.11 7.38 -0.09
CA LEU A 38 0.33 6.23 0.68
C LEU A 38 1.32 5.36 -0.11
N ILE A 39 1.02 5.06 -1.37
CA ILE A 39 1.91 4.31 -2.27
C ILE A 39 3.27 5.02 -2.40
N LEU A 40 3.30 6.34 -2.58
CA LEU A 40 4.56 7.09 -2.67
C LEU A 40 5.37 7.05 -1.37
N ILE A 41 4.71 7.17 -0.22
CA ILE A 41 5.37 7.07 1.09
C ILE A 41 5.98 5.67 1.28
N LEU A 42 5.23 4.61 0.99
CA LEU A 42 5.70 3.24 1.09
C LEU A 42 6.82 2.95 0.09
N ALA A 43 6.74 3.50 -1.12
CA ALA A 43 7.79 3.36 -2.12
C ALA A 43 9.12 3.99 -1.66
N ASN A 44 9.04 5.16 -1.01
CA ASN A 44 10.21 5.80 -0.41
C ASN A 44 10.78 4.99 0.76
N HIS A 45 9.92 4.38 1.59
CA HIS A 45 10.34 3.52 2.68
C HIS A 45 11.03 2.24 2.18
N ILE A 46 10.50 1.62 1.12
CA ILE A 46 11.07 0.41 0.50
C ILE A 46 12.44 0.72 -0.13
N GLY A 47 12.57 1.84 -0.84
CA GLY A 47 13.84 2.32 -1.41
C GLY A 47 14.46 1.47 -2.52
N ASP A 48 13.95 0.27 -2.78
CA ASP A 48 14.47 -0.68 -3.77
C ASP A 48 13.64 -0.67 -5.07
N ARG A 49 14.23 -0.16 -6.15
CA ARG A 49 13.57 -0.02 -7.46
C ARG A 49 13.21 -1.37 -8.11
N ALA A 50 13.92 -2.45 -7.79
CA ALA A 50 13.58 -3.77 -8.31
C ALA A 50 12.29 -4.28 -7.66
N VAL A 51 12.20 -4.19 -6.32
CA VAL A 51 10.99 -4.55 -5.56
C VAL A 51 9.77 -3.76 -6.03
N LEU A 52 9.92 -2.45 -6.25
CA LEU A 52 8.82 -1.61 -6.73
C LEU A 52 8.35 -2.00 -8.14
N ARG A 53 9.25 -2.47 -8.99
CA ARG A 53 8.89 -2.94 -10.33
C ARG A 53 8.15 -4.26 -10.27
N ASP A 54 8.65 -5.20 -9.49
CA ASP A 54 8.00 -6.49 -9.29
C ASP A 54 6.60 -6.30 -8.69
N ALA A 55 6.44 -5.36 -7.75
CA ALA A 55 5.13 -5.01 -7.18
C ALA A 55 4.15 -4.44 -8.22
N LEU A 56 4.63 -3.57 -9.12
CA LEU A 56 3.81 -3.04 -10.21
C LEU A 56 3.39 -4.12 -11.20
N GLU A 57 4.26 -5.09 -11.52
CA GLU A 57 3.89 -6.21 -12.40
C GLU A 57 2.91 -7.17 -11.71
N ALA A 58 3.06 -7.42 -10.40
CA ALA A 58 2.16 -8.28 -9.64
C ALA A 58 0.75 -7.69 -9.44
N ALA A 59 0.59 -6.37 -9.53
CA ALA A 59 -0.68 -5.67 -9.33
C ALA A 59 -1.50 -5.47 -10.63
N LYS A 60 -0.97 -5.85 -11.79
CA LYS A 60 -1.69 -5.82 -13.09
C LYS A 60 -2.65 -7.00 -13.21
#